data_AF-A0A8C9L4S8-F1
#
_entry.id   AF-A0A8C9L4S8-F1
#
_cell.length_a   1.000
_cell.length_b   1.000
_cell.length_c   1.000
_cell.angle_alpha   90.00
_cell.angle_beta   90.00
_cell.angle_gamma   90.00
#
_symmetry.space_group_name_H-M   'P 1'
#
loop_
_entity.id
_entity.type
_entity.pdbx_description
1 polymer ?
#
loop_
_entity_poly.entity_id
_entity_poly.type
_entity_poly.pdbx_seq_one_letter_code
_entity_poly.pdbx_strand_id
1 'polypeptide(L)'
;MQDNPKSPEPKSITPNPDDPKFLTSNSLTPNPPDPKPPDPKPHCPPDPKPCCPPRPLWMEFPDDPQTFAMDDQYLIDRVLLVHPVTELGARGVNVYLPGEGEVWYNDETHEQHRAPQTLYVPVTLSSIPVFQRGGTVISRQDRPRRSTEAMRGDPFTLYVALSPQGTAEGDLYLDDGVSFDYATKNAFLHRHFSFSNGTLTSRYPKYPQSSPEYPKVFQKSHLRAPGYPDCQVLKNPLKIP
;
A
#
# COMPACT_ATOMS: atom_id res chain seq x y z
N MET A 1 -9.19 42.68 -55.99
CA MET A 1 -9.74 42.80 -54.63
C MET A 1 -10.88 43.80 -54.72
N GLN A 2 -12.12 43.32 -54.67
CA GLN A 2 -13.33 44.13 -54.78
C GLN A 2 -13.99 44.18 -53.40
N ASP A 3 -14.15 45.40 -52.90
CA ASP A 3 -14.76 45.73 -51.62
C ASP A 3 -16.27 45.53 -51.66
N ASN A 4 -16.82 44.83 -50.66
CA ASN A 4 -18.25 44.63 -50.49
C ASN A 4 -18.79 45.61 -49.43
N PRO A 5 -19.92 46.30 -49.69
CA PRO A 5 -20.47 47.32 -48.79
C PRO A 5 -21.23 46.75 -47.58
N LYS A 6 -21.20 47.56 -46.52
CA LYS A 6 -21.70 47.33 -45.15
C LYS A 6 -23.23 47.19 -45.10
N SER A 7 -23.73 46.15 -44.43
CA SER A 7 -25.17 45.87 -44.18
C SER A 7 -25.79 46.84 -43.15
N PRO A 8 -27.07 47.25 -43.30
CA PRO A 8 -27.73 48.18 -42.39
C PRO A 8 -28.22 47.53 -41.08
N GLU A 9 -28.22 48.31 -39.99
CA GLU A 9 -28.72 47.92 -38.67
C GLU A 9 -30.26 47.88 -38.59
N PRO A 10 -30.87 46.89 -37.89
CA PRO A 10 -32.31 46.85 -37.66
C PRO A 10 -32.76 47.71 -36.47
N LYS A 11 -33.85 48.44 -36.69
CA LYS A 11 -34.50 49.42 -35.80
C LYS A 11 -35.07 48.79 -34.52
N SER A 12 -34.99 49.52 -33.41
CA SER A 12 -35.62 49.14 -32.14
C SER A 12 -37.15 49.15 -32.25
N ILE A 13 -37.78 48.09 -31.76
CA ILE A 13 -39.23 47.96 -31.62
C ILE A 13 -39.51 47.94 -30.12
N THR A 14 -40.11 49.00 -29.60
CA THR A 14 -40.64 49.03 -28.23
C THR A 14 -42.08 48.51 -28.24
N PRO A 15 -42.46 47.55 -27.37
CA PRO A 15 -43.82 47.03 -27.34
C PRO A 15 -44.83 48.02 -26.74
N ASN A 16 -46.01 48.10 -27.35
CA ASN A 16 -47.15 48.92 -26.96
C ASN A 16 -47.92 48.25 -25.80
N PRO A 17 -48.20 48.93 -24.68
CA PRO A 17 -48.78 48.32 -23.47
C PRO A 17 -50.28 47.95 -23.56
N ASP A 18 -50.97 48.24 -24.66
CA ASP A 18 -52.44 48.07 -24.77
C ASP A 18 -52.91 46.91 -25.67
N ASP A 19 -52.12 45.83 -25.83
CA ASP A 19 -52.50 44.67 -26.65
C ASP A 19 -53.30 43.62 -25.81
N PRO A 20 -54.62 43.46 -25.99
CA PRO A 20 -55.45 42.66 -25.11
C PRO A 20 -55.66 41.27 -25.73
N LYS A 21 -54.62 40.44 -25.76
CA LYS A 21 -54.75 39.02 -26.11
C LYS A 21 -53.90 38.16 -25.19
N PHE A 22 -54.59 37.17 -24.60
CA PHE A 22 -54.08 36.06 -23.78
C PHE A 22 -54.00 36.26 -22.27
N LEU A 23 -55.16 36.45 -21.65
CA LEU A 23 -55.47 35.87 -20.34
C LEU A 23 -56.27 34.59 -20.57
N THR A 24 -55.71 33.40 -20.30
CA THR A 24 -56.51 32.23 -19.85
C THR A 24 -55.66 31.21 -19.06
N SER A 25 -56.19 30.86 -17.88
CA SER A 25 -56.02 29.64 -17.06
C SER A 25 -54.62 29.19 -16.59
N ASN A 26 -54.27 29.57 -15.36
CA ASN A 26 -53.35 28.77 -14.53
C ASN A 26 -54.08 27.53 -14.00
N SER A 27 -53.75 26.36 -14.54
CA SER A 27 -54.08 25.07 -13.91
C SER A 27 -52.91 24.67 -12.99
N LEU A 28 -53.17 24.62 -11.69
CA LEU A 28 -52.21 24.15 -10.69
C LEU A 28 -52.17 22.62 -10.71
N THR A 29 -51.22 22.03 -11.42
CA THR A 29 -50.80 20.66 -11.14
C THR A 29 -49.69 20.69 -10.09
N PRO A 30 -49.77 19.91 -8.99
CA PRO A 30 -48.65 19.83 -8.05
C PRO A 30 -47.43 19.24 -8.74
N ASN A 31 -46.27 19.86 -8.54
CA ASN A 31 -44.99 19.35 -9.03
C ASN A 31 -44.74 17.93 -8.47
N PRO A 32 -44.13 17.03 -9.24
CA PRO A 32 -43.73 15.71 -8.73
C PRO A 32 -42.78 15.87 -7.53
N PRO A 33 -42.82 14.95 -6.55
CA PRO A 33 -41.94 15.00 -5.40
C PRO A 33 -40.48 14.92 -5.86
N ASP A 34 -39.63 15.74 -5.23
CA ASP A 34 -38.19 15.76 -5.50
C ASP A 34 -37.62 14.34 -5.40
N PRO A 35 -36.69 13.96 -6.29
CA PRO A 35 -36.03 12.66 -6.21
C PRO A 35 -35.37 12.51 -4.84
N LYS A 36 -35.65 11.39 -4.17
CA LYS A 36 -35.04 11.05 -2.88
C LYS A 36 -33.51 11.22 -2.99
N PRO A 37 -32.86 11.92 -2.05
CA PRO A 37 -31.40 12.03 -2.07
C PRO A 37 -30.80 10.62 -2.12
N PRO A 38 -29.71 10.43 -2.89
CA PRO A 38 -29.06 9.12 -2.98
C PRO A 38 -28.72 8.65 -1.57
N ASP A 39 -28.98 7.37 -1.30
CA ASP A 39 -28.62 6.77 -0.01
C ASP A 39 -27.13 7.08 0.25
N PRO A 40 -26.74 7.44 1.49
CA PRO A 40 -25.35 7.74 1.81
C PRO A 40 -24.50 6.55 1.34
N LYS A 41 -23.55 6.83 0.43
CA LYS A 41 -22.62 5.80 -0.03
C LYS A 41 -22.04 5.13 1.22
N PRO A 42 -22.02 3.79 1.30
CA PRO A 42 -21.28 3.14 2.38
C PRO A 42 -19.88 3.74 2.38
N HIS A 43 -19.52 4.36 3.49
CA HIS A 43 -18.18 4.91 3.68
C HIS A 43 -17.27 3.69 3.56
N CYS A 44 -16.55 3.57 2.44
CA CYS A 44 -15.50 2.57 2.35
C CYS A 44 -14.62 2.74 3.58
N PRO A 45 -14.31 1.67 4.33
CA PRO A 45 -13.15 1.69 5.20
C PRO A 45 -11.96 2.25 4.41
N PRO A 46 -10.99 2.93 5.05
CA PRO A 46 -9.76 3.32 4.38
C PRO A 46 -9.27 2.12 3.58
N ASP A 47 -9.10 2.29 2.28
CA ASP A 47 -8.85 1.17 1.37
C ASP A 47 -7.83 0.24 2.03
N PRO A 48 -8.20 -1.01 2.40
CA PRO A 48 -7.21 -1.97 2.86
C PRO A 48 -6.24 -2.04 1.70
N LYS A 49 -5.02 -1.52 1.91
CA LYS A 49 -4.03 -1.30 0.84
C LYS A 49 -4.08 -2.55 -0.04
N PRO A 50 -4.58 -2.46 -1.29
CA PRO A 50 -4.74 -3.65 -2.10
C PRO A 50 -3.40 -4.35 -2.14
N CYS A 51 -3.39 -5.68 -1.94
CA CYS A 51 -2.18 -6.49 -2.06
C CYS A 51 -1.50 -6.07 -3.36
N CYS A 52 -0.42 -5.30 -3.26
CA CYS A 52 0.16 -4.69 -4.43
C CYS A 52 0.75 -5.81 -5.29
N PRO A 53 0.40 -5.90 -6.58
CA PRO A 53 1.08 -6.80 -7.49
C PRO A 53 2.59 -6.49 -7.50
N PRO A 54 3.41 -7.40 -8.05
CA PRO A 54 4.81 -7.11 -8.34
C PRO A 54 4.94 -5.75 -9.02
N ARG A 55 5.81 -4.89 -8.48
CA ARG A 55 6.06 -3.55 -9.00
C ARG A 55 7.45 -3.47 -9.63
N PRO A 56 7.58 -2.92 -10.83
CA PRO A 56 8.90 -2.68 -11.41
C PRO A 56 9.64 -1.60 -10.62
N LEU A 57 10.97 -1.67 -10.59
CA LEU A 57 11.81 -0.77 -9.78
C LEU A 57 11.62 0.70 -10.15
N TRP A 58 11.51 1.02 -11.45
CA TRP A 58 11.38 2.40 -11.93
C TRP A 58 10.12 3.12 -11.45
N MET A 59 9.09 2.37 -11.03
CA MET A 59 7.88 2.96 -10.45
C MET A 59 8.13 3.51 -9.04
N GLU A 60 9.02 2.87 -8.28
CA GLU A 60 9.37 3.29 -6.93
C GLU A 60 10.61 4.19 -6.89
N PHE A 61 11.50 4.05 -7.86
CA PHE A 61 12.75 4.81 -8.00
C PHE A 61 12.80 5.53 -9.36
N PRO A 62 11.89 6.50 -9.62
CA PRO A 62 11.81 7.18 -10.91
C PRO A 62 13.04 8.04 -11.24
N ASP A 63 13.78 8.46 -10.21
CA ASP A 63 14.98 9.29 -10.33
C ASP A 63 16.25 8.47 -10.64
N ASP A 64 16.14 7.14 -10.71
CA ASP A 64 17.24 6.22 -10.99
C ASP A 64 17.09 5.61 -12.40
N PRO A 65 17.80 6.16 -13.42
CA PRO A 65 17.66 5.71 -14.80
C PRO A 65 18.06 4.25 -15.03
N GLN A 66 18.86 3.66 -14.15
CA GLN A 66 19.29 2.27 -14.28
C GLN A 66 18.09 1.32 -14.17
N THR A 67 17.08 1.71 -13.40
CA THR A 67 15.87 0.90 -13.17
C THR A 67 14.94 0.83 -14.37
N PHE A 68 15.10 1.70 -15.37
CA PHE A 68 14.17 1.79 -16.51
C PHE A 68 14.33 0.61 -17.48
N ALA A 69 15.55 0.07 -17.57
CA ALA A 69 15.87 -1.08 -18.41
C ALA A 69 15.77 -2.42 -17.66
N MET A 70 15.44 -2.41 -16.36
CA MET A 70 15.36 -3.62 -15.55
C MET A 70 13.96 -4.23 -15.63
N ASP A 71 13.90 -5.49 -16.04
CA ASP A 71 12.69 -6.31 -16.15
C ASP A 71 12.82 -7.66 -15.42
N ASP A 72 13.97 -7.93 -14.80
CA ASP A 72 14.33 -9.18 -14.13
C ASP A 72 14.26 -9.10 -12.59
N GLN A 73 13.94 -7.92 -12.05
CA GLN A 73 13.78 -7.65 -10.62
C GLN A 73 12.49 -6.87 -10.37
N TYR A 74 11.85 -7.14 -9.25
CA TYR A 74 10.61 -6.47 -8.86
C TYR A 74 10.50 -6.31 -7.36
N LEU A 75 9.64 -5.38 -6.96
CA LEU A 75 9.26 -5.17 -5.58
C LEU A 75 7.93 -5.86 -5.27
N ILE A 76 7.84 -6.50 -4.10
CA ILE A 76 6.58 -6.80 -3.45
C ILE A 76 6.31 -5.67 -2.48
N ASP A 77 5.23 -4.96 -2.73
CA ASP A 77 4.96 -3.65 -2.12
C ASP A 77 6.16 -2.69 -2.34
N ARG A 78 6.54 -1.89 -1.33
CA ARG A 78 7.73 -1.02 -1.30
C ARG A 78 8.83 -1.61 -0.43
N VAL A 79 8.70 -2.89 -0.07
CA VAL A 79 9.34 -3.44 1.13
C VAL A 79 10.27 -4.62 0.84
N LEU A 80 9.93 -5.48 -0.13
CA LEU A 80 10.76 -6.63 -0.50
C LEU A 80 11.19 -6.48 -1.96
N LEU A 81 12.49 -6.52 -2.22
CA LEU A 81 13.05 -6.68 -3.56
C LEU A 81 13.31 -8.16 -3.81
N VAL A 82 12.88 -8.66 -4.97
CA VAL A 82 13.03 -10.05 -5.40
C VAL A 82 13.74 -10.08 -6.74
N HIS A 83 14.77 -10.93 -6.87
CA HIS A 83 15.44 -11.23 -8.12
C HIS A 83 15.29 -12.72 -8.45
N PRO A 84 14.30 -13.13 -9.25
CA PRO A 84 14.22 -14.50 -9.73
C PRO A 84 15.48 -14.93 -10.49
N VAL A 85 15.84 -16.21 -10.37
CA VAL A 85 16.95 -16.80 -11.14
C VAL A 85 16.34 -17.49 -12.37
N THR A 86 16.51 -16.89 -13.54
CA THR A 86 15.88 -17.33 -14.79
C THR A 86 16.84 -18.05 -15.74
N GLU A 87 18.15 -18.01 -15.45
CA GLU A 87 19.19 -18.65 -16.24
C GLU A 87 19.45 -20.10 -15.80
N LEU A 88 19.47 -21.03 -16.76
CA LEU A 88 19.73 -22.45 -16.49
C LEU A 88 21.16 -22.66 -15.99
N GLY A 89 21.30 -23.30 -14.83
CA GLY A 89 22.60 -23.66 -14.26
C GLY A 89 23.35 -22.48 -13.63
N ALA A 90 22.69 -21.33 -13.44
CA ALA A 90 23.27 -20.18 -12.75
C ALA A 90 23.76 -20.55 -11.35
N ARG A 91 24.95 -20.05 -10.99
CA ARG A 91 25.56 -20.21 -9.66
C ARG A 91 25.52 -18.92 -8.83
N GLY A 92 25.06 -17.84 -9.44
CA GLY A 92 24.82 -16.55 -8.81
C GLY A 92 24.20 -15.58 -9.81
N VAL A 93 23.64 -14.50 -9.31
CA VAL A 93 23.03 -13.42 -10.11
C VAL A 93 23.52 -12.05 -9.62
N ASN A 94 23.47 -11.04 -10.48
CA ASN A 94 23.83 -9.68 -10.14
C ASN A 94 22.58 -8.91 -9.72
N VAL A 95 22.39 -8.72 -8.42
CA VAL A 95 21.23 -8.01 -7.87
C VAL A 95 21.52 -6.52 -7.77
N TYR A 96 20.65 -5.70 -8.34
CA TYR A 96 20.72 -4.26 -8.20
C TYR A 96 19.87 -3.80 -7.03
N LEU A 97 20.47 -3.08 -6.10
CA LEU A 97 19.82 -2.48 -4.96
C LEU A 97 19.66 -0.97 -5.22
N PRO A 98 18.44 -0.49 -5.53
CA PRO A 98 18.17 0.91 -5.86
C PRO A 98 17.97 1.78 -4.61
N GLY A 99 17.87 3.10 -4.82
CA GLY A 99 17.55 4.08 -3.78
C GLY A 99 18.78 4.69 -3.13
N GLU A 100 19.15 5.90 -3.55
CA GLU A 100 20.31 6.58 -2.99
C GLU A 100 20.14 6.86 -1.49
N GLY A 101 21.14 6.45 -0.70
CA GLY A 101 21.12 6.61 0.75
C GLY A 101 20.27 5.57 1.47
N GLU A 102 19.63 4.63 0.76
CA GLU A 102 18.88 3.54 1.38
C GLU A 102 19.78 2.41 1.85
N VAL A 103 19.16 1.50 2.61
CA VAL A 103 19.79 0.25 3.05
C VAL A 103 18.84 -0.90 2.76
N TRP A 104 19.40 -2.02 2.35
CA TRP A 104 18.70 -3.26 2.07
C TRP A 104 19.32 -4.37 2.91
N TYR A 105 18.48 -5.25 3.42
CA TYR A 105 18.92 -6.39 4.23
C TYR A 105 18.61 -7.68 3.48
N ASN A 106 19.62 -8.51 3.25
CA ASN A 106 19.41 -9.84 2.68
C ASN A 106 18.46 -10.62 3.61
N ASP A 107 17.41 -11.21 3.05
CA ASP A 107 16.37 -11.82 3.87
C ASP A 107 16.84 -13.09 4.60
N GLU A 108 17.77 -13.83 4.02
CA GLU A 108 18.28 -15.09 4.55
C GLU A 108 19.49 -14.87 5.45
N THR A 109 20.48 -14.10 4.96
CA THR A 109 21.74 -13.88 5.70
C THR A 109 21.66 -12.73 6.70
N HIS A 110 20.65 -11.87 6.57
CA HIS A 110 20.48 -10.63 7.34
C HIS A 110 21.58 -9.58 7.12
N GLU A 111 22.47 -9.81 6.16
CA GLU A 111 23.53 -8.86 5.81
C GLU A 111 22.94 -7.55 5.28
N GLN A 112 23.54 -6.44 5.70
CA GLN A 112 23.13 -5.10 5.31
C GLN A 112 23.96 -4.60 4.13
N HIS A 113 23.28 -3.97 3.18
CA HIS A 113 23.85 -3.41 1.96
C HIS A 113 23.34 -1.97 1.76
N ARG A 114 24.24 -1.01 1.54
CA ARG A 114 23.89 0.40 1.25
C ARG A 114 23.60 0.59 -0.24
N ALA A 115 22.53 1.25 -0.60
CA ALA A 115 22.20 1.55 -1.99
C ALA A 115 22.68 2.95 -2.42
N PRO A 116 22.92 3.18 -3.73
CA PRO A 116 22.75 2.22 -4.82
C PRO A 116 23.97 1.29 -4.96
N GLN A 117 23.76 0.01 -5.23
CA GLN A 117 24.86 -0.90 -5.59
C GLN A 117 24.37 -2.15 -6.33
N THR A 118 25.25 -2.76 -7.12
CA THR A 118 25.05 -4.10 -7.69
C THR A 118 25.86 -5.13 -6.90
N LEU A 119 25.22 -6.20 -6.46
CA LEU A 119 25.82 -7.29 -5.70
C LEU A 119 25.82 -8.58 -6.51
N TYR A 120 26.95 -9.29 -6.54
CA TYR A 120 26.93 -10.69 -6.96
C TYR A 120 26.46 -11.57 -5.80
N VAL A 121 25.31 -12.22 -5.96
CA VAL A 121 24.71 -13.10 -4.94
C VAL A 121 24.81 -14.54 -5.43
N PRO A 122 25.59 -15.41 -4.75
CA PRO A 122 25.60 -16.84 -5.04
C PRO A 122 24.22 -17.45 -4.84
N VAL A 123 23.81 -18.35 -5.73
CA VAL A 123 22.52 -19.04 -5.66
C VAL A 123 22.68 -20.55 -5.84
N THR A 124 21.75 -21.28 -5.24
CA THR A 124 21.50 -22.71 -5.40
C THR A 124 20.16 -22.93 -6.09
N LEU A 125 19.85 -24.18 -6.44
CA LEU A 125 18.56 -24.54 -7.02
C LEU A 125 17.36 -24.20 -6.11
N SER A 126 17.58 -24.09 -4.80
CA SER A 126 16.55 -23.83 -3.79
C SER A 126 16.51 -22.39 -3.27
N SER A 127 17.35 -21.49 -3.78
CA SER A 127 17.45 -20.11 -3.27
C SER A 127 17.03 -19.08 -4.31
N ILE A 128 16.31 -18.05 -3.88
CA ILE A 128 15.99 -16.87 -4.66
C ILE A 128 16.45 -15.66 -3.84
N PRO A 129 17.28 -14.75 -4.40
CA PRO A 129 17.65 -13.53 -3.71
C PRO A 129 16.43 -12.67 -3.37
N VAL A 130 16.30 -12.36 -2.08
CA VAL A 130 15.26 -11.48 -1.54
C VAL A 130 15.91 -10.50 -0.57
N PHE A 131 15.56 -9.22 -0.67
CA PHE A 131 16.07 -8.17 0.19
C PHE A 131 14.93 -7.35 0.79
N GLN A 132 14.97 -7.14 2.11
CA GLN A 132 14.05 -6.24 2.80
C GLN A 132 14.62 -4.82 2.82
N ARG A 133 13.83 -3.84 2.37
CA ARG A 133 14.17 -2.41 2.45
C ARG A 133 14.25 -1.96 3.91
N GLY A 134 15.27 -1.20 4.26
CA GLY A 134 15.38 -0.55 5.55
C GLY A 134 14.25 0.47 5.75
N GLY A 135 13.90 0.72 7.01
CA GLY A 135 12.75 1.55 7.37
C GLY A 135 11.44 0.77 7.45
N THR A 136 11.47 -0.55 7.33
CA THR A 136 10.25 -1.37 7.21
C THR A 136 10.10 -2.40 8.32
N VAL A 137 8.86 -2.64 8.72
CA VAL A 137 8.46 -3.77 9.57
C VAL A 137 7.56 -4.68 8.75
N ILE A 138 7.96 -5.94 8.59
CA ILE A 138 7.13 -6.96 7.94
C ILE A 138 6.67 -7.98 8.97
N SER A 139 5.45 -8.47 8.79
CA SER A 139 4.87 -9.53 9.60
C SER A 139 4.83 -10.83 8.80
N ARG A 140 5.25 -11.93 9.40
CA ARG A 140 5.31 -13.25 8.75
C ARG A 140 4.81 -14.34 9.67
N GLN A 141 4.19 -15.37 9.11
CA GLN A 141 3.97 -16.63 9.81
C GLN A 141 5.02 -17.63 9.31
N ASP A 142 6.10 -17.80 10.05
CA ASP A 142 7.28 -18.55 9.56
C ASP A 142 7.09 -20.07 9.65
N ARG A 143 5.97 -20.53 10.19
CA ARG A 143 5.68 -21.96 10.30
C ARG A 143 5.05 -22.44 9.00
N PRO A 144 5.74 -23.25 8.18
CA PRO A 144 5.14 -23.80 6.99
C PRO A 144 4.00 -24.76 7.39
N ARG A 145 2.83 -24.57 6.78
CA ARG A 145 1.69 -25.48 6.90
C ARG A 145 1.22 -25.90 5.51
N ARG A 146 0.34 -26.90 5.49
CA ARG A 146 -0.23 -27.45 4.25
C ARG A 146 -1.31 -26.57 3.62
N SER A 147 -1.77 -25.54 4.32
CA SER A 147 -2.81 -24.62 3.86
C SER A 147 -2.84 -23.36 4.73
N THR A 148 -3.39 -22.27 4.19
CA THR A 148 -3.62 -21.01 4.91
C THR A 148 -4.54 -21.21 6.12
N GLU A 149 -5.56 -22.07 6.00
CA GLU A 149 -6.44 -22.42 7.11
C GLU A 149 -5.68 -23.06 8.27
N ALA A 150 -4.75 -23.98 7.98
CA ALA A 150 -3.90 -24.59 8.99
C ALA A 150 -2.89 -23.59 9.61
N MET A 151 -2.62 -22.46 8.95
CA MET A 151 -1.78 -21.35 9.47
C MET A 151 -2.57 -20.35 10.29
N ARG A 152 -3.92 -20.36 10.27
CA ARG A 152 -4.77 -19.32 10.89
C ARG A 152 -4.40 -19.04 12.35
N GLY A 153 -4.03 -20.06 13.12
CA GLY A 153 -3.63 -19.96 14.52
C GLY A 153 -2.12 -19.85 14.78
N ASP A 154 -1.28 -19.82 13.74
CA ASP A 154 0.15 -19.66 13.93
C ASP A 154 0.50 -18.21 14.28
N PRO A 155 1.49 -17.99 15.16
CA PRO A 155 1.87 -16.65 15.53
C PRO A 155 2.60 -15.95 14.40
N PHE A 156 2.45 -14.63 14.38
CA PHE A 156 3.26 -13.75 13.58
C PHE A 156 4.59 -13.46 14.25
N THR A 157 5.63 -13.38 13.42
CA THR A 157 6.95 -12.86 13.71
C THR A 157 7.07 -11.51 13.01
N LEU A 158 7.59 -10.51 13.72
CA LEU A 158 7.90 -9.20 13.14
C LEU A 158 9.37 -9.13 12.73
N TYR A 159 9.68 -8.75 11.50
CA TYR A 159 11.04 -8.48 11.05
C TYR A 159 11.19 -6.97 10.85
N VAL A 160 11.99 -6.36 11.72
CA VAL A 160 12.19 -4.91 11.83
C VAL A 160 13.52 -4.57 11.17
N ALA A 161 13.48 -4.05 9.94
CA ALA A 161 14.65 -3.60 9.21
C ALA A 161 14.83 -2.09 9.39
N LEU A 162 15.87 -1.67 10.10
CA LEU A 162 16.08 -0.26 10.40
C LEU A 162 16.55 0.52 9.18
N SER A 163 16.01 1.73 9.02
CA SER A 163 16.50 2.75 8.10
C SER A 163 17.89 3.23 8.55
N PRO A 164 18.63 3.99 7.71
CA PRO A 164 19.84 4.67 8.14
C PRO A 164 19.63 5.57 9.39
N GLN A 165 18.41 6.07 9.60
CA GLN A 165 18.00 6.90 10.73
C GLN A 165 17.61 6.07 11.97
N GLY A 166 17.70 4.74 11.92
CA GLY A 166 17.39 3.87 13.05
C GLY A 166 15.89 3.70 13.31
N THR A 167 15.04 3.98 12.32
CA THR A 167 13.58 3.87 12.41
C THR A 167 13.05 2.75 11.51
N ALA A 168 11.86 2.24 11.81
CA ALA A 168 11.13 1.35 10.90
C ALA A 168 9.62 1.42 11.14
N GLU A 169 8.82 1.19 10.11
CA GLU A 169 7.36 1.14 10.22
C GLU A 169 6.74 0.06 9.34
N GLY A 170 5.55 -0.38 9.70
CA GLY A 170 4.80 -1.35 8.90
C GLY A 170 3.41 -1.60 9.44
N ASP A 171 2.59 -2.24 8.63
CA ASP A 171 1.20 -2.52 8.95
C ASP A 171 0.95 -4.05 8.91
N LEU A 172 0.06 -4.53 9.77
CA LEU A 172 -0.55 -5.86 9.68
C LEU A 172 -2.06 -5.69 9.59
N TYR A 173 -2.65 -6.29 8.57
CA TYR A 173 -4.10 -6.40 8.39
C TYR A 173 -4.50 -7.86 8.47
N LEU A 174 -5.53 -8.19 9.25
CA LEU A 174 -6.12 -9.52 9.38
C LEU A 174 -7.64 -9.43 9.41
N ASP A 175 -8.32 -10.11 8.51
CA ASP A 175 -9.74 -10.39 8.56
C ASP A 175 -9.96 -11.90 8.70
N ASP A 176 -11.20 -12.38 8.56
CA ASP A 176 -11.50 -13.81 8.63
C ASP A 176 -11.11 -14.60 7.35
N GLY A 177 -10.68 -13.89 6.29
CA GLY A 177 -10.31 -14.40 4.98
C GLY A 177 -11.45 -15.00 4.15
N VAL A 178 -12.71 -14.88 4.59
CA VAL A 178 -13.85 -15.63 4.01
C VAL A 178 -15.07 -14.74 3.79
N SER A 179 -15.43 -13.91 4.77
CA SER A 179 -16.66 -13.13 4.72
C SER A 179 -16.43 -11.69 4.22
N PHE A 180 -17.52 -10.97 3.97
CA PHE A 180 -17.49 -9.54 3.71
C PHE A 180 -17.65 -8.70 4.99
N ASP A 181 -17.53 -9.31 6.18
CA ASP A 181 -17.73 -8.60 7.44
C ASP A 181 -16.67 -7.51 7.68
N TYR A 182 -15.51 -7.59 7.02
CA TYR A 182 -14.54 -6.50 7.02
C TYR A 182 -15.14 -5.20 6.45
N ALA A 183 -16.03 -5.29 5.46
CA ALA A 183 -16.66 -4.15 4.80
C ALA A 183 -17.96 -3.71 5.48
N THR A 184 -18.76 -4.65 5.99
CA THR A 184 -20.08 -4.34 6.56
C THR A 184 -20.09 -4.19 8.07
N LYS A 185 -19.14 -4.81 8.79
CA LYS A 185 -19.08 -4.84 10.26
C LYS A 185 -17.76 -4.34 10.85
N ASN A 186 -16.82 -3.91 10.00
CA ASN A 186 -15.44 -3.61 10.39
C ASN A 186 -14.79 -4.76 11.19
N ALA A 187 -15.08 -6.00 10.79
CA ALA A 187 -14.59 -7.21 11.45
C ALA A 187 -13.18 -7.56 10.95
N PHE A 188 -12.20 -6.77 11.36
CA PHE A 188 -10.79 -6.97 11.05
C PHE A 188 -9.91 -6.43 12.18
N LEU A 189 -8.65 -6.88 12.19
CA LEU A 189 -7.56 -6.33 12.98
C LEU A 189 -6.61 -5.60 12.03
N HIS A 190 -6.46 -4.29 12.21
CA HIS A 190 -5.40 -3.50 11.58
C HIS A 190 -4.47 -2.97 12.68
N ARG A 191 -3.19 -3.32 12.58
CA ARG A 191 -2.15 -2.89 13.51
C ARG A 191 -1.07 -2.14 12.76
N HIS A 192 -0.69 -0.98 13.26
CA HIS A 192 0.49 -0.27 12.80
C HIS A 192 1.63 -0.45 13.80
N PHE A 193 2.82 -0.78 13.30
CA PHE A 193 4.06 -0.90 14.06
C PHE A 193 5.00 0.25 13.76
N SER A 194 5.66 0.74 14.80
CA SER A 194 6.70 1.77 14.66
C SER A 194 7.85 1.46 15.60
N PHE A 195 9.05 1.38 15.05
CA PHE A 195 10.30 1.32 15.78
C PHE A 195 10.98 2.68 15.74
N SER A 196 11.26 3.23 16.92
CA SER A 196 12.06 4.44 17.08
C SER A 196 12.67 4.47 18.47
N ASN A 197 13.83 5.12 18.63
CA ASN A 197 14.52 5.26 19.91
C ASN A 197 14.68 3.91 20.66
N GLY A 198 15.05 2.85 19.93
CA GLY A 198 15.26 1.51 20.50
C GLY A 198 13.99 0.78 20.93
N THR A 199 12.80 1.33 20.66
CA THR A 199 11.52 0.78 21.13
C THR A 199 10.60 0.46 19.96
N LEU A 200 10.11 -0.78 19.91
CA LEU A 200 9.01 -1.16 19.03
C LEU A 200 7.69 -0.86 19.74
N THR A 201 6.79 -0.15 19.06
CA THR A 201 5.45 0.17 19.53
C THR A 201 4.43 -0.29 18.52
N SER A 202 3.19 -0.48 18.99
CA SER A 202 2.07 -0.80 18.11
C SER A 202 0.84 0.02 18.48
N ARG A 203 0.04 0.40 17.48
CA ARG A 203 -1.21 1.15 17.69
C ARG A 203 -2.30 0.67 16.77
N TYR A 204 -3.55 0.84 17.20
CA TYR A 204 -4.68 0.76 16.26
C TYR A 204 -4.68 2.03 15.41
N PRO A 205 -4.77 1.91 14.07
CA PRO A 205 -5.14 3.04 13.23
C PRO A 205 -6.57 3.47 13.58
N LYS A 206 -6.94 4.71 13.22
CA LYS A 206 -8.07 5.51 13.75
C LYS A 206 -9.50 4.91 13.61
N TYR A 207 -9.66 3.64 13.22
CA TYR A 207 -10.93 3.04 12.85
C TYR A 207 -11.46 2.10 13.93
N PRO A 208 -12.75 2.20 14.30
CA PRO A 208 -13.38 1.28 15.23
C PRO A 208 -13.43 -0.12 14.60
N GLN A 209 -12.87 -1.11 15.29
CA GLN A 209 -12.72 -2.49 14.82
C GLN A 209 -13.48 -3.42 15.76
N SER A 210 -14.29 -4.32 15.20
CA SER A 210 -14.85 -5.45 15.95
C SER A 210 -13.87 -6.62 15.82
N SER A 211 -12.78 -6.59 16.59
CA SER A 211 -11.75 -7.62 16.47
C SER A 211 -12.34 -8.99 16.82
N PRO A 212 -12.25 -10.00 15.93
CA PRO A 212 -12.28 -11.38 16.37
C PRO A 212 -11.22 -11.55 17.45
N GLU A 213 -11.51 -12.34 18.48
CA GLU A 213 -10.54 -12.66 19.52
C GLU A 213 -9.39 -13.43 18.85
N TYR A 214 -8.28 -12.75 18.52
CA TYR A 214 -7.06 -13.38 18.04
C TYR A 214 -6.13 -13.59 19.23
N PRO A 215 -6.17 -14.76 19.91
CA PRO A 215 -5.32 -14.98 21.06
C PRO A 215 -3.85 -14.98 20.61
N LYS A 216 -3.09 -13.99 21.09
CA LYS A 216 -1.62 -13.95 21.06
C LYS A 216 -1.02 -13.98 19.65
N VAL A 217 -1.28 -12.92 18.89
CA VAL A 217 -0.86 -12.76 17.48
C VAL A 217 0.67 -12.70 17.31
N PHE A 218 1.46 -12.28 18.30
CA PHE A 218 2.90 -12.07 18.12
C PHE A 218 3.72 -12.93 19.08
N GLN A 219 4.63 -13.74 18.53
CA GLN A 219 5.52 -14.58 19.32
C GLN A 219 6.92 -13.96 19.46
N LYS A 220 7.43 -13.32 18.41
CA LYS A 220 8.81 -12.82 18.34
C LYS A 220 8.92 -11.60 17.43
N SER A 221 9.98 -10.84 17.63
CA SER A 221 10.42 -9.81 16.68
C SER A 221 11.94 -9.91 16.47
N HIS A 222 12.37 -9.90 15.22
CA HIS A 222 13.77 -9.88 14.81
C HIS A 222 14.15 -8.45 14.41
N LEU A 223 15.15 -7.87 15.09
CA LEU A 223 15.72 -6.59 14.72
C LEU A 223 16.90 -6.79 13.76
N ARG A 224 16.85 -6.13 12.59
CA ARG A 224 17.94 -6.04 11.60
C ARG A 224 18.49 -4.62 11.62
N ALA A 225 19.74 -4.46 12.06
CA ALA A 225 20.36 -3.15 12.30
C ALA A 225 21.88 -3.15 12.01
N PRO A 226 22.47 -2.00 11.62
CA PRO A 226 23.91 -1.88 11.41
C PRO A 226 24.70 -2.20 12.68
N GLY A 227 25.74 -3.03 12.56
CA GLY A 227 26.66 -3.33 13.67
C GLY A 227 26.16 -4.37 14.68
N TYR A 228 25.02 -5.02 14.42
CA TYR A 228 24.53 -6.15 15.21
C TYR A 228 24.65 -7.44 14.40
N PRO A 229 25.69 -8.26 14.63
CA PRO A 229 25.68 -9.64 14.15
C PRO A 229 24.61 -10.39 14.97
N ASP A 230 23.73 -11.10 14.26
CA ASP A 230 22.53 -11.80 14.75
C ASP A 230 21.31 -10.94 15.13
N CYS A 231 20.18 -11.31 14.52
CA CYS A 231 18.85 -10.81 14.83
C CYS A 231 18.57 -10.92 16.34
N GLN A 232 18.56 -9.79 17.05
CA GLN A 232 18.15 -9.79 18.45
C GLN A 232 16.64 -10.02 18.53
N VAL A 233 16.25 -11.05 19.28
CA VAL A 233 14.87 -11.20 19.73
C VAL A 233 14.62 -10.13 20.78
N LEU A 234 13.84 -9.10 20.45
CA LEU A 234 13.43 -8.11 21.44
C LEU A 234 12.66 -8.85 22.55
N LYS A 235 13.20 -8.87 23.77
CA LYS A 235 12.51 -9.41 24.94
C LYS A 235 11.45 -8.38 25.36
N ASN A 236 10.18 -8.76 25.32
CA ASN A 236 8.99 -7.91 25.58
C ASN A 236 8.74 -6.77 24.57
N PRO A 237 8.52 -7.07 23.27
CA PRO A 237 8.41 -6.03 22.25
C PRO A 237 7.07 -5.29 22.22
N LEU A 238 6.04 -5.79 22.90
CA LEU A 238 4.68 -5.27 22.77
C LEU A 238 4.07 -5.09 24.15
N LYS A 239 4.00 -3.83 24.62
CA LYS A 239 2.93 -3.44 25.54
C LYS A 239 1.66 -3.38 24.70
N ILE A 240 0.91 -4.48 24.69
CA ILE A 240 -0.45 -4.54 24.14
C ILE A 240 -1.35 -4.00 25.26
N PRO A 241 -1.92 -2.78 25.16
CA PRO A 241 -2.99 -2.37 26.06
C PRO A 241 -4.25 -3.21 25.82
#